data_AF-A0A2M8Q8A0-F1
#
_entry.id   AF-A0A2M8Q8A0-F1
#
_cell.length_a   1.000
_cell.length_b   1.000
_cell.length_c   1.000
_cell.angle_alpha   90.00
_cell.angle_beta   90.00
_cell.angle_gamma   90.00
#
_symmetry.space_group_name_H-M   'P 1'
#
loop_
_entity.id
_entity.type
_entity.pdbx_description
1 polymer ?
#
loop_
_entity_poly.entity_id
_entity_poly.type
_entity_poly.pdbx_seq_one_letter_code
_entity_poly.pdbx_strand_id
1 'polypeptide(L)'
;GVSISTLGDMRELFDGIPLDQVSTSMTINAPAAVLLALYIAVAKEQTGGSPEIVRKLRGTTQNDILKEYAARGLYIFPPRHSMRLVTDLFAFCKDHLPHWNTISISGYHIREAGSTAVQEVAFTLANAIAYTQAAIEAGLDVDEFAGQLAFFFNAHSDFLEEIAKFRAARRLWAKIMRERFGAQDSRSCILRFHT
;
A
#
# COMPACT_ATOMS: atom_id res chain seq x y z
N GLY A 1 7.31 -6.03 -17.93
CA GLY A 1 7.77 -5.20 -16.79
C GLY A 1 9.28 -5.11 -16.83
N VAL A 2 9.87 -4.24 -16.01
CA VAL A 2 11.34 -4.14 -15.85
C VAL A 2 11.86 -5.28 -14.97
N SER A 3 13.04 -5.81 -15.27
CA SER A 3 13.73 -6.81 -14.44
C SER A 3 14.62 -6.10 -13.43
N ILE A 4 14.43 -6.38 -12.14
CA ILE A 4 15.27 -5.85 -11.06
C ILE A 4 15.75 -7.04 -10.23
N SER A 5 17.03 -7.36 -10.37
CA SER A 5 17.68 -8.47 -9.65
C SER A 5 18.73 -7.98 -8.66
N THR A 6 19.24 -6.76 -8.85
CA THR A 6 20.34 -6.17 -8.07
C THR A 6 20.09 -4.69 -7.77
N LEU A 7 20.93 -4.12 -6.90
CA LEU A 7 20.98 -2.67 -6.71
C LEU A 7 21.44 -1.95 -7.99
N GLY A 8 22.27 -2.58 -8.83
CA GLY A 8 22.69 -2.00 -10.11
C GLY A 8 21.52 -1.71 -11.05
N ASP A 9 20.59 -2.65 -11.16
CA ASP A 9 19.40 -2.48 -12.01
C ASP A 9 18.50 -1.36 -11.48
N MET A 10 18.38 -1.22 -10.14
CA MET A 10 17.63 -0.13 -9.52
C MET A 10 18.29 1.23 -9.77
N ARG A 11 19.63 1.29 -9.78
CA ARG A 11 20.36 2.52 -10.13
C ARG A 11 20.10 2.93 -11.57
N GLU A 12 20.22 1.99 -12.50
CA GLU A 12 19.98 2.24 -13.92
C GLU A 12 18.53 2.71 -14.16
N LEU A 13 17.56 2.08 -13.50
CA LEU A 13 16.15 2.47 -13.60
C LEU A 13 15.89 3.92 -13.18
N PHE A 14 16.64 4.44 -12.20
CA PHE A 14 16.45 5.78 -11.65
C PHE A 14 17.59 6.75 -11.98
N ASP A 15 18.43 6.42 -12.96
CA ASP A 15 19.48 7.33 -13.42
C ASP A 15 18.87 8.61 -13.99
N GLY A 16 19.41 9.77 -13.56
CA GLY A 16 18.87 11.08 -13.90
C GLY A 16 17.51 11.44 -13.25
N ILE A 17 16.92 10.57 -12.42
CA ILE A 17 15.65 10.85 -11.74
C ILE A 17 15.91 11.20 -10.26
N PRO A 18 15.65 12.45 -9.83
CA PRO A 18 15.87 12.87 -8.44
C PRO A 18 14.79 12.29 -7.51
N LEU A 19 15.11 11.20 -6.81
CA LEU A 19 14.15 10.44 -5.98
C LEU A 19 13.58 11.24 -4.79
N ASP A 20 14.27 12.29 -4.35
CA ASP A 20 13.81 13.21 -3.31
C ASP A 20 12.74 14.20 -3.81
N GLN A 21 12.61 14.37 -5.13
CA GLN A 21 11.69 15.34 -5.74
C GLN A 21 10.49 14.68 -6.41
N VAL A 22 10.59 13.41 -6.82
CA VAL A 22 9.50 12.67 -7.46
C VAL A 22 8.77 11.75 -6.48
N SER A 23 7.55 11.36 -6.84
CA SER A 23 6.78 10.33 -6.12
C SER A 23 6.75 9.06 -6.95
N THR A 24 7.18 7.94 -6.37
CA THR A 24 7.32 6.67 -7.11
C THR A 24 6.27 5.66 -6.67
N SER A 25 5.52 5.10 -7.61
CA SER A 25 4.60 3.99 -7.34
C SER A 25 5.19 2.67 -7.85
N MET A 26 5.34 1.69 -6.97
CA MET A 26 5.83 0.36 -7.31
C MET A 26 4.71 -0.68 -7.17
N THR A 27 4.25 -1.21 -8.31
CA THR A 27 3.27 -2.31 -8.39
C THR A 27 3.92 -3.65 -8.04
N ILE A 28 4.33 -3.79 -6.78
CA ILE A 28 5.07 -4.93 -6.26
C ILE A 28 4.45 -5.44 -4.95
N ASN A 29 4.34 -6.76 -4.78
CA ASN A 29 3.68 -7.39 -3.63
C ASN A 29 4.63 -8.29 -2.85
N ALA A 30 4.76 -9.57 -3.20
CA ALA A 30 5.56 -10.52 -2.41
C ALA A 30 7.01 -10.06 -2.11
N PRO A 31 7.75 -9.42 -3.04
CA PRO A 31 9.08 -8.89 -2.74
C PRO A 31 9.09 -7.38 -2.39
N ALA A 32 7.95 -6.78 -2.03
CA ALA A 32 7.84 -5.33 -1.85
C ALA A 32 8.87 -4.74 -0.87
N ALA A 33 9.13 -5.41 0.25
CA ALA A 33 10.13 -4.97 1.21
C ALA A 33 11.55 -4.92 0.61
N VAL A 34 11.90 -5.90 -0.23
CA VAL A 34 13.21 -5.97 -0.91
C VAL A 34 13.34 -4.83 -1.91
N LEU A 35 12.32 -4.63 -2.75
CA LEU A 35 12.36 -3.57 -3.77
C LEU A 35 12.35 -2.18 -3.13
N LEU A 36 11.63 -1.98 -2.02
CA LEU A 36 11.70 -0.74 -1.26
C LEU A 36 13.09 -0.52 -0.64
N ALA A 37 13.74 -1.57 -0.13
CA ALA A 37 15.11 -1.46 0.37
C ALA A 37 16.10 -1.04 -0.73
N LEU A 38 15.99 -1.60 -1.93
CA LEU A 38 16.81 -1.19 -3.08
C LEU A 38 16.52 0.27 -3.47
N TYR A 39 15.24 0.66 -3.51
CA TYR A 39 14.84 2.04 -3.80
C TYR A 39 15.45 3.03 -2.79
N ILE A 40 15.38 2.73 -1.49
CA ILE A 40 15.98 3.55 -0.42
C ILE A 40 17.50 3.62 -0.58
N ALA A 41 18.16 2.52 -0.95
CA ALA A 41 19.60 2.51 -1.15
C ALA A 41 20.03 3.44 -2.29
N VAL A 42 19.34 3.40 -3.43
CA VAL A 42 19.59 4.35 -4.55
C VAL A 42 19.31 5.78 -4.13
N ALA A 43 18.20 6.04 -3.42
CA ALA A 43 17.91 7.38 -2.92
C ALA A 43 19.00 7.91 -1.97
N LYS A 44 19.55 7.05 -1.10
CA LYS A 44 20.69 7.41 -0.25
C LYS A 44 21.93 7.74 -1.05
N GLU A 45 22.25 6.97 -2.09
CA GLU A 45 23.39 7.25 -2.97
C GLU A 45 23.24 8.60 -3.68
N GLN A 46 22.06 8.91 -4.22
CA GLN A 46 21.78 10.19 -4.89
C GLN A 46 21.85 11.40 -3.95
N THR A 47 21.52 11.22 -2.67
CA THR A 47 21.33 12.32 -1.71
C THR A 47 22.44 12.40 -0.65
N GLY A 48 23.51 11.62 -0.81
CA GLY A 48 24.60 11.54 0.16
C GLY A 48 24.21 10.93 1.51
N GLY A 49 23.09 10.19 1.56
CA GLY A 49 22.63 9.46 2.74
C GLY A 49 21.97 10.31 3.83
N SER A 50 21.62 11.57 3.54
CA SER A 50 20.98 12.45 4.52
C SER A 50 19.66 11.86 5.05
N PRO A 51 19.55 11.59 6.37
CA PRO A 51 18.32 11.04 6.95
C PRO A 51 17.11 11.95 6.72
N GLU A 52 17.31 13.28 6.72
CA GLU A 52 16.24 14.24 6.48
C GLU A 52 15.66 14.11 5.07
N ILE A 53 16.52 13.93 4.06
CA ILE A 53 16.09 13.79 2.67
C ILE A 53 15.43 12.43 2.44
N VAL A 54 16.00 11.36 3.00
CA VAL A 54 15.41 10.01 2.91
C VAL A 54 14.02 9.97 3.55
N ARG A 55 13.81 10.65 4.69
CA ARG A 55 12.49 10.74 5.32
C ARG A 55 11.45 11.49 4.47
N LYS A 56 11.90 12.34 3.54
CA LYS A 56 11.03 13.09 2.59
C LYS A 56 10.64 12.29 1.36
N LEU A 57 11.16 11.06 1.18
CA LEU A 57 10.77 10.22 0.05
C LEU A 57 9.26 10.00 0.02
N ARG A 58 8.69 10.15 -1.17
CA ARG A 58 7.26 9.98 -1.44
C ARG A 58 7.07 8.83 -2.41
N GLY A 59 6.03 8.05 -2.19
CA GLY A 59 5.72 6.94 -3.07
C GLY A 59 4.75 5.95 -2.46
N THR A 60 4.59 4.82 -3.15
CA THR A 60 3.68 3.75 -2.76
C THR A 60 4.27 2.40 -3.13
N THR A 61 4.25 1.45 -2.20
CA THR A 61 4.39 0.02 -2.50
C THR A 61 3.00 -0.60 -2.55
N GLN A 62 2.69 -1.43 -3.55
CA GLN A 62 1.36 -2.07 -3.60
C GLN A 62 1.16 -2.99 -2.39
N ASN A 63 2.10 -3.89 -2.10
CA ASN A 63 2.21 -4.64 -0.83
C ASN A 63 0.93 -5.35 -0.33
N ASP A 64 -0.05 -5.57 -1.20
CA ASP A 64 -1.30 -6.26 -0.88
C ASP A 64 -1.16 -7.72 -1.28
N ILE A 65 -0.74 -8.55 -0.34
CA ILE A 65 -0.60 -9.99 -0.55
C ILE A 65 -1.93 -10.75 -0.52
N LEU A 66 -2.97 -10.27 0.19
CA LEU A 66 -4.21 -11.01 0.36
C LEU A 66 -4.94 -11.17 -0.98
N LYS A 67 -4.97 -10.11 -1.80
CA LYS A 67 -5.49 -10.21 -3.17
C LYS A 67 -4.64 -11.07 -4.11
N GLU A 68 -3.37 -11.33 -3.81
CA GLU A 68 -2.56 -12.27 -4.59
C GLU A 68 -3.06 -13.71 -4.43
N TYR A 69 -3.48 -14.12 -3.23
CA TYR A 69 -4.06 -15.45 -3.03
C TYR A 69 -5.46 -15.59 -3.64
N ALA A 70 -6.23 -14.50 -3.64
CA ALA A 70 -7.63 -14.53 -4.07
C ALA A 70 -7.83 -14.32 -5.58
N ALA A 71 -6.96 -13.54 -6.25
CA ALA A 71 -7.22 -13.08 -7.62
C ALA A 71 -6.01 -13.17 -8.56
N ARG A 72 -4.82 -12.72 -8.14
CA ARG A 72 -3.71 -12.44 -9.08
C ARG A 72 -2.60 -13.51 -9.14
N GLY A 73 -2.38 -14.25 -8.05
CA GLY A 73 -1.50 -15.42 -8.03
C GLY A 73 0.00 -15.16 -7.84
N LEU A 74 0.46 -13.93 -7.57
CA LEU A 74 1.90 -13.62 -7.42
C LEU A 74 2.36 -13.59 -5.96
N TYR A 75 2.05 -14.65 -5.21
CA TYR A 75 2.56 -14.89 -3.86
C TYR A 75 3.83 -15.76 -3.90
N ILE A 76 4.66 -15.66 -2.86
CA ILE A 76 5.88 -16.46 -2.71
C ILE A 76 5.82 -17.32 -1.43
N PHE A 77 5.43 -16.72 -0.31
CA PHE A 77 5.38 -17.38 1.00
C PHE A 77 3.94 -17.78 1.35
N PRO A 78 3.71 -18.59 2.41
CA PRO A 78 2.38 -18.81 2.95
C PRO A 78 1.76 -17.54 3.58
N PRO A 79 0.41 -17.44 3.67
CA PRO A 79 -0.29 -16.23 4.09
C PRO A 79 0.20 -15.61 5.40
N ARG A 80 0.42 -16.41 6.44
CA ARG A 80 0.87 -15.92 7.76
C ARG A 80 2.23 -15.20 7.69
N HIS A 81 3.18 -15.76 6.96
CA HIS A 81 4.51 -15.18 6.82
C HIS A 81 4.48 -13.93 5.93
N SER A 82 3.65 -13.92 4.89
CA SER A 82 3.47 -12.72 4.08
C SER A 82 2.80 -11.58 4.83
N MET A 83 1.77 -11.85 5.64
CA MET A 83 1.13 -10.83 6.48
C MET A 83 2.13 -10.18 7.44
N ARG A 84 3.04 -10.97 8.03
CA ARG A 84 4.12 -10.45 8.86
C ARG A 84 5.03 -9.47 8.10
N LEU A 85 5.40 -9.79 6.87
CA LEU A 85 6.23 -8.90 6.04
C LEU A 85 5.51 -7.58 5.72
N VAL A 86 4.19 -7.62 5.53
CA VAL A 86 3.39 -6.41 5.32
C VAL A 86 3.44 -5.52 6.56
N THR A 87 3.21 -6.08 7.76
CA THR A 87 3.21 -5.32 9.02
C THR A 87 4.61 -4.83 9.41
N ASP A 88 5.66 -5.60 9.10
CA ASP A 88 7.06 -5.14 9.27
C ASP A 88 7.34 -3.90 8.42
N LEU A 89 6.82 -3.86 7.18
CA LEU A 89 6.96 -2.68 6.31
C LEU A 89 6.20 -1.47 6.89
N PHE A 90 5.05 -1.69 7.53
CA PHE A 90 4.30 -0.62 8.19
C PHE A 90 5.12 -0.02 9.34
N ALA A 91 5.65 -0.88 10.21
CA ALA A 91 6.47 -0.47 11.35
C ALA A 91 7.71 0.30 10.88
N PHE A 92 8.41 -0.21 9.85
CA PHE A 92 9.57 0.47 9.29
C PHE A 92 9.23 1.85 8.71
N CYS A 93 8.19 1.93 7.87
CA CYS A 93 7.85 3.17 7.19
C CYS A 93 7.27 4.23 8.12
N LYS A 94 6.54 3.84 9.18
CA LYS A 94 6.08 4.77 10.22
C LYS A 94 7.25 5.59 10.77
N ASP A 95 8.34 4.91 11.13
CA ASP A 95 9.46 5.55 11.80
C ASP A 95 10.47 6.18 10.82
N HIS A 96 10.66 5.59 9.64
CA HIS A 96 11.73 5.99 8.71
C HIS A 96 11.26 6.70 7.43
N LEU A 97 10.03 6.47 6.98
CA LEU A 97 9.49 6.97 5.71
C LEU A 97 8.03 7.46 5.88
N PRO A 98 7.78 8.49 6.71
CA PRO A 98 6.41 8.89 7.08
C PRO A 98 5.56 9.39 5.91
N HIS A 99 6.17 9.70 4.77
CA HIS A 99 5.49 10.16 3.54
C HIS A 99 5.33 9.06 2.48
N TRP A 100 5.70 7.82 2.81
CA TRP A 100 5.51 6.66 1.94
C TRP A 100 4.17 5.98 2.24
N ASN A 101 3.39 5.66 1.21
CA ASN A 101 2.21 4.81 1.38
C ASN A 101 2.65 3.34 1.38
N THR A 102 2.50 2.68 2.52
CA THR A 102 3.08 1.35 2.77
C THR A 102 2.37 0.22 2.04
N ILE A 103 1.11 0.46 1.67
CA ILE A 103 0.26 -0.49 0.98
C ILE A 103 -0.74 0.27 0.09
N SER A 104 -1.11 -0.37 -1.01
CA SER A 104 -2.25 0.00 -1.84
C SER A 104 -3.23 -1.16 -1.88
N ILE A 105 -4.21 -1.15 -0.95
CA ILE A 105 -5.18 -2.22 -0.74
C ILE A 105 -6.13 -2.26 -1.95
N SER A 106 -6.08 -3.35 -2.70
CA SER A 106 -6.44 -3.37 -4.11
C SER A 106 -7.70 -4.17 -4.41
N GLY A 107 -8.77 -3.47 -4.79
CA GLY A 107 -9.96 -4.03 -5.43
C GLY A 107 -9.83 -4.23 -6.94
N TYR A 108 -8.96 -3.46 -7.59
CA TYR A 108 -8.78 -3.50 -9.06
C TYR A 108 -8.68 -4.93 -9.62
N HIS A 109 -7.74 -5.72 -9.10
CA HIS A 109 -7.48 -7.08 -9.57
C HIS A 109 -8.61 -8.06 -9.23
N ILE A 110 -9.33 -7.81 -8.13
CA ILE A 110 -10.49 -8.60 -7.72
C ILE A 110 -11.63 -8.37 -8.73
N ARG A 111 -11.82 -7.11 -9.14
CA ARG A 111 -12.79 -6.73 -10.18
C ARG A 111 -12.43 -7.31 -11.54
N GLU A 112 -11.16 -7.24 -11.94
CA GLU A 112 -10.67 -7.85 -13.19
C GLU A 112 -10.78 -9.37 -13.20
N ALA A 113 -10.75 -10.02 -12.03
CA ALA A 113 -11.01 -11.46 -11.90
C ALA A 113 -12.51 -11.83 -11.99
N GLY A 114 -13.39 -10.86 -12.24
CA GLY A 114 -14.82 -11.07 -12.49
C GLY A 114 -15.75 -10.75 -11.33
N SER A 115 -15.28 -10.02 -10.29
CA SER A 115 -16.16 -9.62 -9.19
C SER A 115 -17.16 -8.53 -9.60
N THR A 116 -18.28 -8.44 -8.88
CA THR A 116 -19.17 -7.28 -8.95
C THR A 116 -18.55 -6.05 -8.25
N ALA A 117 -19.09 -4.84 -8.47
CA ALA A 117 -18.65 -3.63 -7.77
C ALA A 117 -18.83 -3.75 -6.24
N VAL A 118 -19.91 -4.42 -5.82
CA VAL A 118 -20.18 -4.70 -4.40
C VAL A 118 -19.13 -5.66 -3.84
N GLN A 119 -18.81 -6.74 -4.55
CA GLN A 119 -17.79 -7.70 -4.14
C GLN A 119 -16.40 -7.05 -4.09
N GLU A 120 -16.07 -6.20 -5.05
CA GLU A 120 -14.82 -5.45 -5.08
C GLU A 120 -14.67 -4.63 -3.78
N VAL A 121 -15.67 -3.82 -3.42
CA VAL A 121 -15.62 -3.02 -2.18
C VAL A 121 -15.58 -3.91 -0.96
N ALA A 122 -16.43 -4.94 -0.89
CA ALA A 122 -16.53 -5.81 0.27
C ALA A 122 -15.21 -6.54 0.55
N PHE A 123 -14.61 -7.17 -0.47
CA PHE A 123 -13.37 -7.91 -0.31
C PHE A 123 -12.17 -6.98 -0.07
N THR A 124 -12.13 -5.82 -0.72
CA THR A 124 -11.06 -4.82 -0.48
C THR A 124 -11.09 -4.31 0.95
N LEU A 125 -12.28 -3.95 1.48
CA LEU A 125 -12.40 -3.49 2.87
C LEU A 125 -12.19 -4.63 3.87
N ALA A 126 -12.54 -5.87 3.53
CA ALA A 126 -12.20 -7.03 4.34
C ALA A 126 -10.67 -7.24 4.46
N ASN A 127 -9.95 -7.13 3.34
CA ASN A 127 -8.48 -7.15 3.35
C ASN A 127 -7.92 -5.98 4.18
N ALA A 128 -8.47 -4.78 4.04
CA ALA A 128 -8.05 -3.62 4.82
C ALA A 128 -8.23 -3.85 6.33
N ILE A 129 -9.36 -4.40 6.75
CA ILE A 129 -9.62 -4.80 8.14
C ILE A 129 -8.58 -5.83 8.61
N ALA A 130 -8.26 -6.83 7.79
CA ALA A 130 -7.27 -7.85 8.14
C ALA A 130 -5.87 -7.26 8.33
N TYR A 131 -5.46 -6.33 7.46
CA TYR A 131 -4.18 -5.63 7.59
C TYR A 131 -4.11 -4.73 8.83
N THR A 132 -5.15 -3.93 9.07
CA THR A 132 -5.21 -3.06 10.24
C THR A 132 -5.18 -3.88 11.53
N GLN A 133 -5.96 -4.96 11.60
CA GLN A 133 -5.98 -5.86 12.75
C GLN A 133 -4.61 -6.51 12.98
N ALA A 134 -3.96 -7.03 11.93
CA ALA A 134 -2.64 -7.66 12.03
C ALA A 134 -1.55 -6.66 12.49
N ALA A 135 -1.61 -5.41 12.06
CA ALA A 135 -0.68 -4.37 12.51
C ALA A 135 -0.88 -4.02 14.00
N ILE A 136 -2.13 -3.93 14.47
CA ILE A 136 -2.43 -3.72 15.89
C ILE A 136 -1.95 -4.90 16.73
N GLU A 137 -2.19 -6.14 16.28
CA GLU A 137 -1.69 -7.35 16.94
C GLU A 137 -0.16 -7.43 16.97
N ALA A 138 0.52 -6.81 16.00
CA ALA A 138 1.97 -6.64 15.99
C ALA A 138 2.46 -5.48 16.88
N GLY A 139 1.56 -4.76 17.57
CA GLY A 139 1.88 -3.72 18.53
C GLY A 139 1.93 -2.30 17.98
N LEU A 140 1.46 -2.05 16.75
CA LEU A 140 1.35 -0.70 16.20
C LEU A 140 0.07 -0.01 16.67
N ASP A 141 0.15 1.28 17.02
CA ASP A 141 -1.04 2.11 17.23
C ASP A 141 -1.69 2.44 15.88
N VAL A 142 -3.02 2.34 15.80
CA VAL A 142 -3.78 2.55 14.56
C VAL A 142 -3.52 3.92 13.94
N ASP A 143 -3.41 4.97 14.75
CA ASP A 143 -3.26 6.35 14.27
C ASP A 143 -1.83 6.66 13.80
N GLU A 144 -0.86 5.80 14.11
CA GLU A 144 0.51 5.96 13.68
C GLU A 144 0.77 5.46 12.26
N PHE A 145 0.03 4.45 11.80
CA PHE A 145 0.23 3.87 10.45
C PHE A 145 -0.95 4.07 9.50
N ALA A 146 -2.18 4.26 10.00
CA ALA A 146 -3.36 4.33 9.14
C ALA A 146 -3.29 5.46 8.09
N GLY A 147 -2.63 6.56 8.44
CA GLY A 147 -2.39 7.67 7.52
C GLY A 147 -1.55 7.31 6.28
N GLN A 148 -0.82 6.19 6.31
CA GLN A 148 -0.02 5.68 5.19
C GLN A 148 -0.74 4.61 4.37
N LEU A 149 -1.97 4.22 4.74
CA LEU A 149 -2.77 3.28 3.95
C LEU A 149 -3.34 3.99 2.72
N ALA A 150 -3.22 3.34 1.56
CA ALA A 150 -3.86 3.73 0.32
C ALA A 150 -4.66 2.57 -0.26
N PHE A 151 -5.52 2.87 -1.22
CA PHE A 151 -6.41 1.91 -1.87
C PHE A 151 -6.27 1.99 -3.40
N PHE A 152 -6.66 0.92 -4.09
CA PHE A 152 -6.69 0.90 -5.55
C PHE A 152 -7.95 0.17 -6.04
N PHE A 153 -8.85 0.92 -6.66
CA PHE A 153 -10.10 0.39 -7.19
C PHE A 153 -10.09 0.44 -8.72
N ASN A 154 -10.98 -0.33 -9.33
CA ASN A 154 -11.27 -0.23 -10.76
C ASN A 154 -12.28 0.90 -11.04
N ALA A 155 -12.40 1.31 -12.31
CA ALA A 155 -13.49 2.15 -12.80
C ALA A 155 -14.01 1.57 -14.12
N HIS A 156 -15.12 0.84 -14.05
CA HIS A 156 -15.79 0.26 -15.22
C HIS A 156 -16.77 1.23 -15.88
N SER A 157 -17.40 0.78 -16.97
CA SER A 157 -18.31 1.61 -17.80
C SER A 157 -19.68 1.89 -17.15
N ASP A 158 -20.04 1.18 -16.07
CA ASP A 158 -21.26 1.44 -15.29
C ASP A 158 -21.14 2.74 -14.48
N PHE A 159 -21.16 3.87 -15.19
CA PHE A 159 -20.74 5.19 -14.71
C PHE A 159 -21.33 5.59 -13.35
N LEU A 160 -22.63 5.42 -13.16
CA LEU A 160 -23.30 5.81 -11.89
C LEU A 160 -23.01 4.81 -10.76
N GLU A 161 -22.86 3.52 -11.08
CA GLU A 161 -22.50 2.50 -10.08
C GLU A 161 -21.09 2.75 -9.56
N GLU A 162 -20.13 3.05 -10.43
CA GLU A 162 -18.74 3.32 -10.04
C GLU A 162 -18.62 4.59 -9.17
N ILE A 163 -19.36 5.66 -9.50
CA ILE A 163 -19.46 6.86 -8.64
C ILE A 163 -20.03 6.48 -7.26
N ALA A 164 -21.11 5.69 -7.21
CA ALA A 164 -21.71 5.26 -5.97
C ALA A 164 -20.75 4.39 -5.15
N LYS A 165 -20.03 3.48 -5.81
CA LYS A 165 -19.01 2.60 -5.24
C LYS A 165 -17.94 3.38 -4.49
N PHE A 166 -17.32 4.37 -5.14
CA PHE A 166 -16.25 5.16 -4.49
C PHE A 166 -16.76 5.96 -3.28
N ARG A 167 -17.96 6.54 -3.39
CA ARG A 167 -18.59 7.27 -2.27
C ARG A 167 -18.93 6.34 -1.11
N ALA A 168 -19.47 5.15 -1.41
CA ALA A 168 -19.79 4.14 -0.42
C ALA A 168 -18.53 3.63 0.28
N ALA A 169 -17.47 3.29 -0.47
CA ALA A 169 -16.20 2.81 0.06
C ALA A 169 -15.61 3.79 1.09
N ARG A 170 -15.54 5.09 0.77
CA ARG A 170 -15.04 6.13 1.70
C ARG A 170 -15.84 6.19 2.99
N ARG A 171 -17.17 6.17 2.90
CA ARG A 171 -18.06 6.23 4.08
C ARG A 171 -17.94 4.97 4.94
N LEU A 172 -17.88 3.80 4.31
CA LEU A 172 -17.73 2.53 5.01
C LEU A 172 -16.38 2.46 5.72
N TRP A 173 -15.28 2.83 5.05
CA TRP A 173 -13.96 2.83 5.68
C TRP A 173 -13.87 3.77 6.88
N ALA A 174 -14.36 5.00 6.74
CA ALA A 174 -14.38 5.94 7.86
C ALA A 174 -15.17 5.40 9.07
N LYS A 175 -16.31 4.72 8.82
CA LYS A 175 -17.10 4.06 9.86
C LYS A 175 -16.32 2.92 10.51
N ILE A 176 -15.70 2.05 9.71
CA ILE A 176 -14.89 0.92 10.18
C ILE A 176 -13.76 1.40 11.10
N MET A 177 -12.98 2.40 10.67
CA MET A 177 -11.85 2.90 11.45
C MET A 177 -12.28 3.49 12.79
N ARG A 178 -13.40 4.22 12.84
CA ARG A 178 -13.92 4.79 14.09
C ARG A 178 -14.53 3.75 15.02
N GLU A 179 -15.42 2.91 14.49
CA GLU A 179 -16.25 2.04 15.33
C GLU A 179 -15.54 0.74 15.69
N ARG A 180 -14.76 0.16 14.78
CA ARG A 180 -14.07 -1.12 15.01
C ARG A 180 -12.69 -0.94 15.62
N PHE A 181 -11.93 0.05 15.14
CA PHE A 181 -10.54 0.24 15.53
C PHE A 181 -10.32 1.44 16.46
N GLY A 182 -11.37 2.22 16.75
CA GLY A 182 -11.27 3.33 17.70
C GLY A 182 -10.33 4.46 17.28
N ALA A 183 -10.07 4.61 15.97
CA ALA A 183 -9.16 5.65 15.46
C ALA A 183 -9.62 7.05 15.89
N GLN A 184 -8.70 7.83 16.48
CA GLN A 184 -8.97 9.17 17.00
C GLN A 184 -8.55 10.25 15.99
N ASP A 185 -7.50 10.00 15.20
CA ASP A 185 -7.10 10.92 14.15
C ASP A 185 -8.06 10.84 12.95
N SER A 186 -8.62 11.99 12.58
CA SER A 186 -9.43 12.15 11.37
C SER A 186 -8.74 11.64 10.10
N ARG A 187 -7.40 11.74 10.02
CA ARG A 187 -6.58 11.29 8.89
C ARG A 187 -6.60 9.77 8.73
N SER A 188 -6.65 9.02 9.83
CA SER A 188 -6.76 7.56 9.84
C SER A 188 -8.07 7.06 9.22
N CYS A 189 -9.10 7.90 9.22
CA CYS A 189 -10.41 7.58 8.65
C CYS A 189 -10.50 7.85 7.14
N ILE A 190 -9.49 8.46 6.52
CA ILE A 190 -9.53 8.87 5.12
C ILE A 190 -9.15 7.69 4.22
N LEU A 191 -10.07 7.29 3.33
CA LEU A 191 -9.76 6.39 2.23
C LEU A 191 -9.24 7.21 1.05
N ARG A 192 -7.92 7.16 0.82
CA ARG A 192 -7.24 7.72 -0.36
C ARG A 192 -7.04 6.59 -1.38
N PHE A 193 -7.39 6.80 -2.63
CA PHE A 193 -7.31 5.75 -3.64
C PHE A 193 -6.80 6.21 -5.00
N HIS A 194 -6.21 5.28 -5.72
CA HIS A 194 -5.96 5.34 -7.16
C HIS A 194 -7.08 4.60 -7.90
N THR A 195 -7.34 4.96 -9.15
CA THR A 195 -8.30 4.30 -10.05
C THR A 195 -7.83 4.32 -11.48
#